data_AF-A0A8X8ATI1-F1
#
_entry.id   AF-A0A8X8ATI1-F1
#
_cell.length_a   1.000
_cell.length_b   1.000
_cell.length_c   1.000
_cell.angle_alpha   90.00
_cell.angle_beta   90.00
_cell.angle_gamma   90.00
#
_symmetry.space_group_name_H-M   'P 1'
#
loop_
_entity.id
_entity.type
_entity.pdbx_description
1 polymer ?
#
loop_
_entity_poly.entity_id
_entity_poly.type
_entity_poly.pdbx_seq_one_letter_code
_entity_poly.pdbx_strand_id
1 'polypeptide(L)'
;MAMTHNSPFSMSTMSVALQHIRFSKGISGSMPPPGFAPRASAVSDTSLNALFDLMTSGEGVAKFKQMISKSDRNELRIKVSLLTSDSDYFMKVVRNKYGSRRMQKLIGISDDVDTFHVLEFVKGNK
;
A
#
# COMPACT_ATOMS: atom_id res chain seq x y z
N MET A 1 48.60 -31.64 12.21
CA MET A 1 48.48 -30.39 11.43
C MET A 1 47.41 -30.61 10.37
N ALA A 2 46.25 -29.98 10.51
CA ALA A 2 45.17 -30.04 9.54
C ALA A 2 44.69 -28.60 9.30
N MET A 3 44.98 -28.08 8.11
CA MET A 3 44.58 -26.74 7.68
C MET A 3 43.11 -26.81 7.22
N THR A 4 42.17 -26.38 8.05
CA THR A 4 40.77 -26.21 7.63
C THR A 4 40.62 -24.87 6.91
N HIS A 5 40.52 -24.98 5.59
CA HIS A 5 40.32 -23.90 4.63
C HIS A 5 38.97 -23.21 4.88
N ASN A 6 39.00 -22.02 5.51
CA ASN A 6 37.81 -21.21 5.73
C ASN A 6 37.52 -20.41 4.45
N SER A 7 36.72 -21.01 3.55
CA SER A 7 36.23 -20.34 2.35
C SER A 7 35.20 -19.27 2.72
N PRO A 8 35.38 -17.99 2.30
CA PRO A 8 34.44 -16.91 2.59
C PRO A 8 33.15 -16.96 1.74
N PHE A 9 33.05 -17.91 0.80
CA PHE A 9 31.90 -18.03 -0.12
C PHE A 9 31.13 -19.35 0.05
N SER A 10 31.07 -19.90 1.26
CA SER A 10 30.17 -21.03 1.56
C SER A 10 28.72 -20.54 1.75
N MET A 11 27.81 -20.99 0.87
CA MET A 11 26.36 -20.69 0.90
C MET A 11 25.62 -21.13 2.18
N SER A 12 26.28 -21.86 3.08
CA SER A 12 25.69 -22.37 4.33
C SER A 12 25.61 -21.35 5.48
N THR A 13 26.10 -20.11 5.32
CA THR A 13 26.02 -19.06 6.36
C THR A 13 24.79 -18.14 6.24
N MET A 14 24.13 -18.07 5.08
CA MET A 14 22.95 -17.21 4.91
C MET A 14 21.72 -17.71 5.68
N SER A 15 21.57 -19.02 5.82
CA SER A 15 20.51 -19.63 6.61
C SER A 15 20.68 -19.39 8.12
N VAL A 16 21.92 -19.20 8.60
CA VAL A 16 22.20 -18.85 10.01
C VAL A 16 21.92 -17.36 10.26
N ALA A 17 22.24 -16.47 9.31
CA ALA A 17 21.93 -15.05 9.42
C ALA A 17 20.42 -14.75 9.43
N LEU A 18 19.62 -15.54 8.70
CA LEU A 18 18.17 -15.38 8.65
C LEU A 18 17.44 -15.93 9.89
N GLN A 19 18.01 -16.91 10.60
CA GLN A 19 17.44 -17.41 11.87
C GLN A 19 17.50 -16.38 13.01
N HIS A 20 18.33 -15.34 12.87
CA HIS A 20 18.37 -14.22 13.82
C HIS A 20 17.32 -13.14 13.57
N ILE A 21 16.60 -13.19 12.45
CA ILE A 21 15.46 -12.30 12.21
C ILE A 21 14.23 -12.96 12.83
N ARG A 22 14.10 -12.80 14.16
CA ARG A 22 12.88 -13.15 14.89
C ARG A 22 11.70 -12.34 14.36
N PHE A 23 11.03 -12.85 13.35
CA PHE A 23 9.64 -12.51 13.08
C PHE A 23 8.75 -13.21 14.10
N SER A 24 8.47 -12.55 15.22
CA SER A 24 7.17 -12.66 15.89
C SER A 24 7.13 -11.82 17.18
N LYS A 25 6.22 -10.85 17.18
CA LYS A 25 5.23 -10.64 18.25
C LYS A 25 5.79 -10.30 19.65
N GLY A 26 5.81 -8.99 19.96
CA GLY A 26 5.47 -8.50 21.29
C GLY A 26 6.59 -7.80 22.08
N ILE A 27 6.43 -6.47 22.20
CA ILE A 27 6.70 -5.62 23.39
C ILE A 27 8.07 -5.76 24.08
N SER A 28 8.94 -4.76 23.94
CA SER A 28 9.60 -4.06 25.07
C SER A 28 10.52 -2.97 24.51
N GLY A 29 10.44 -1.77 25.10
CA GLY A 29 10.87 -0.52 24.50
C GLY A 29 12.37 -0.39 24.26
N SER A 30 12.76 -0.25 22.99
CA SER A 30 13.94 0.53 22.63
C SER A 30 13.45 1.91 22.20
N MET A 31 13.61 2.91 23.05
CA MET A 31 13.39 4.29 22.64
C MET A 31 14.34 4.58 21.47
N PRO A 32 13.83 5.01 20.30
CA PRO A 32 14.71 5.44 19.24
C PRO A 32 15.52 6.64 19.73
N PRO A 33 16.78 6.81 19.30
CA PRO A 33 17.59 7.95 19.69
C PRO A 33 16.80 9.26 19.49
N PRO A 34 16.88 10.23 20.41
CA PRO A 34 16.21 11.52 20.26
C PRO A 34 16.61 12.16 18.92
N GLY A 35 15.70 12.17 17.95
CA GLY A 35 15.96 12.55 16.55
C GLY A 35 15.53 11.50 15.51
N PHE A 36 15.30 10.25 15.92
CA PHE A 36 14.88 9.12 15.06
C PHE A 36 13.49 8.59 15.41
N ALA A 37 12.61 9.44 15.94
CA ALA A 37 11.19 9.09 15.98
C ALA A 37 10.73 8.82 14.54
N PRO A 38 10.09 7.67 14.23
CA PRO A 38 9.38 7.51 12.99
C PRO A 38 8.25 8.55 12.98
N ARG A 39 8.50 9.70 12.36
CA ARG A 39 7.47 10.69 12.03
C ARG A 39 6.48 10.18 10.96
N ALA A 40 6.52 8.88 10.65
CA ALA A 40 5.87 8.27 9.50
C ALA A 40 4.44 7.77 9.78
N SER A 41 4.00 7.57 11.03
CA SER A 41 2.65 7.02 11.28
C SER A 41 1.56 8.09 11.17
N ALA A 42 1.64 9.17 11.96
CA ALA A 42 0.53 10.14 12.06
C ALA A 42 0.21 10.91 10.76
N VAL A 43 1.23 11.10 9.89
CA VAL A 43 1.05 11.74 8.58
C VAL A 43 0.32 10.78 7.61
N SER A 44 0.60 9.49 7.71
CA SER A 44 -0.01 8.45 6.87
C SER A 44 -1.47 8.24 7.22
N ASP A 45 -1.83 8.23 8.51
CA ASP A 45 -3.22 8.03 8.96
C ASP A 45 -4.13 9.19 8.53
N THR A 46 -3.66 10.43 8.66
CA THR A 46 -4.40 11.63 8.24
C THR A 46 -4.56 11.68 6.72
N SER A 47 -3.50 11.31 5.99
CA SER A 47 -3.50 11.25 4.53
C SER A 47 -4.42 10.14 4.00
N LEU A 48 -4.43 8.97 4.65
CA LEU A 48 -5.31 7.84 4.33
C LEU A 48 -6.77 8.21 4.58
N ASN A 49 -7.11 8.79 5.73
CA ASN A 49 -8.48 9.21 6.03
C ASN A 49 -9.00 10.22 5.00
N ALA A 50 -8.19 11.24 4.66
CA ALA A 50 -8.53 12.21 3.63
C ALA A 50 -8.70 11.55 2.25
N LEU A 51 -7.85 10.56 1.92
CA LEU A 51 -7.96 9.79 0.69
C LEU A 51 -9.21 8.90 0.70
N PHE A 52 -9.55 8.27 1.81
CA PHE A 52 -10.74 7.45 1.97
C PHE A 52 -12.02 8.27 1.80
N ASP A 53 -12.10 9.43 2.44
CA ASP A 53 -13.20 10.37 2.28
C ASP A 53 -13.30 10.86 0.83
N LEU A 54 -12.14 11.13 0.21
CA LEU A 54 -12.07 11.47 -1.20
C LEU A 54 -12.56 10.34 -2.11
N MET A 55 -12.39 9.08 -1.72
CA MET A 55 -12.85 7.94 -2.52
C MET A 55 -14.34 7.67 -2.32
N THR A 56 -14.86 7.85 -1.11
CA THR A 56 -16.21 7.42 -0.72
C THR A 56 -17.26 8.54 -0.73
N SER A 57 -16.86 9.81 -0.74
CA SER A 57 -17.76 10.97 -0.75
C SER A 57 -18.43 11.21 -2.11
N GLY A 58 -19.72 11.55 -2.11
CA GLY A 58 -20.43 11.91 -3.33
C GLY A 58 -19.90 13.18 -4.00
N GLU A 59 -19.60 14.21 -3.21
CA GLU A 59 -19.14 15.53 -3.67
C GLU A 59 -17.63 15.57 -4.02
N GLY A 60 -16.86 14.57 -3.59
CA GLY A 60 -15.41 14.51 -3.79
C GLY A 60 -14.94 14.31 -5.23
N VAL A 61 -15.82 14.27 -6.23
CA VAL A 61 -15.44 13.92 -7.62
C VAL A 61 -14.52 14.95 -8.26
N ALA A 62 -14.73 16.24 -8.00
CA ALA A 62 -13.90 17.32 -8.55
C ALA A 62 -12.51 17.29 -7.91
N LYS A 63 -12.45 17.13 -6.58
CA LYS A 63 -11.21 16.96 -5.83
C LYS A 63 -10.46 15.71 -6.28
N PHE A 64 -11.18 14.61 -6.55
CA PHE A 64 -10.60 13.37 -7.05
C PHE A 64 -9.96 13.59 -8.42
N LYS A 65 -10.70 14.17 -9.38
CA LYS A 65 -10.17 14.52 -10.71
C LYS A 65 -8.95 15.43 -10.63
N GLN A 66 -8.97 16.42 -9.75
CA GLN A 66 -7.82 17.30 -9.53
C GLN A 66 -6.62 16.53 -8.96
N MET A 67 -6.85 15.61 -8.03
CA MET A 67 -5.80 14.76 -7.44
C MET A 67 -5.15 13.87 -8.49
N ILE A 68 -5.92 13.12 -9.29
CA ILE A 68 -5.36 12.27 -10.36
C ILE A 68 -4.67 13.09 -11.45
N SER A 69 -5.15 14.30 -11.75
CA SER A 69 -4.52 15.17 -12.74
C SER A 69 -3.20 15.80 -12.28
N LYS A 70 -3.02 15.98 -10.97
CA LYS A 70 -1.82 16.59 -10.39
C LYS A 70 -0.76 15.57 -10.00
N SER A 71 -1.17 14.33 -9.75
CA SER A 71 -0.27 13.27 -9.31
C SER A 71 0.42 12.58 -10.48
N ASP A 72 1.69 12.26 -10.28
CA ASP A 72 2.44 11.40 -11.18
C ASP A 72 2.09 9.91 -10.96
N ARG A 73 2.58 9.04 -11.85
CA ARG A 73 2.29 7.60 -11.79
C ARG A 73 2.79 6.94 -10.51
N ASN A 74 3.91 7.40 -9.95
CA ASN A 74 4.47 6.87 -8.72
C ASN A 74 3.61 7.24 -7.51
N GLU A 75 3.15 8.49 -7.43
CA GLU A 75 2.22 8.96 -6.42
C GLU A 75 0.88 8.22 -6.49
N LEU A 76 0.37 7.95 -7.70
CA LEU A 76 -0.84 7.15 -7.88
C LEU A 76 -0.64 5.72 -7.37
N ARG A 77 0.51 5.09 -7.66
CA ARG A 77 0.86 3.76 -7.14
C ARG A 77 0.94 3.75 -5.62
N ILE A 78 1.54 4.76 -5.00
CA ILE A 78 1.60 4.90 -3.55
C ILE A 78 0.20 5.01 -2.95
N LYS A 79 -0.71 5.79 -3.56
CA LYS A 79 -2.10 5.92 -3.11
C LYS A 79 -2.89 4.63 -3.26
N VAL A 80 -2.71 3.91 -4.37
CA VAL A 80 -3.31 2.57 -4.55
C VAL A 80 -2.79 1.64 -3.47
N SER A 81 -1.47 1.57 -3.28
CA SER A 81 -0.83 0.72 -2.27
C SER A 81 -1.34 1.04 -0.88
N LEU A 82 -1.54 2.32 -0.55
CA LEU A 82 -2.08 2.75 0.74
C LEU A 82 -3.53 2.25 0.93
N LEU A 83 -4.36 2.39 -0.11
CA LEU A 83 -5.76 1.96 -0.10
C LEU A 83 -5.91 0.43 -0.08
N THR A 84 -5.00 -0.31 -0.70
CA THR A 84 -5.02 -1.78 -0.74
C THR A 84 -4.26 -2.43 0.40
N SER A 85 -3.44 -1.67 1.14
CA SER A 85 -2.66 -2.21 2.26
C SER A 85 -3.56 -2.64 3.42
N ASP A 86 -4.67 -1.96 3.63
CA ASP A 86 -5.65 -2.31 4.66
C ASP A 86 -6.91 -2.88 3.98
N SER A 87 -7.19 -4.15 4.25
CA SER A 87 -8.30 -4.85 3.59
C SER A 87 -9.67 -4.32 4.01
N ASP A 88 -9.82 -3.85 5.24
CA ASP A 88 -11.10 -3.32 5.73
C ASP A 88 -11.40 -1.98 5.08
N TYR A 89 -10.39 -1.12 4.95
CA TYR A 89 -10.49 0.14 4.20
C TYR A 89 -10.76 -0.11 2.72
N PHE A 90 -10.00 -1.01 2.10
CA PHE A 90 -10.20 -1.38 0.70
C PHE A 90 -11.63 -1.86 0.45
N MET A 91 -12.12 -2.79 1.28
CA MET A 91 -13.47 -3.34 1.14
C MET A 91 -14.56 -2.29 1.35
N LYS A 92 -14.35 -1.33 2.28
CA LYS A 92 -15.27 -0.20 2.45
C LYS A 92 -15.30 0.71 1.22
N VAL A 93 -14.15 0.99 0.60
CA VAL A 93 -14.08 1.77 -0.65
C VAL A 93 -14.76 1.04 -1.80
N VAL A 94 -14.46 -0.24 -2.00
CA VAL A 94 -15.02 -1.02 -3.12
C VAL A 94 -16.52 -1.24 -2.98
N ARG A 95 -17.03 -1.46 -1.76
CA ARG A 95 -18.47 -1.60 -1.52
C ARG A 95 -19.23 -0.27 -1.67
N ASN A 96 -18.54 0.87 -1.63
CA ASN A 96 -19.14 2.17 -1.85
C ASN A 96 -19.40 2.42 -3.35
N LYS A 97 -20.58 2.95 -3.68
CA LYS A 97 -21.02 3.22 -5.07
C LYS A 97 -20.13 4.21 -5.84
N TYR A 98 -19.49 5.15 -5.13
CA TYR A 98 -18.53 6.09 -5.69
C TYR A 98 -17.10 5.55 -5.60
N GLY A 99 -16.79 4.88 -4.47
CA GLY A 99 -15.47 4.36 -4.17
C GLY A 99 -14.99 3.31 -5.17
N SER A 100 -15.82 2.33 -5.53
CA SER A 100 -15.50 1.32 -6.56
C SER A 100 -15.07 1.96 -7.88
N ARG A 101 -15.88 2.88 -8.42
CA ARG A 101 -15.58 3.56 -9.69
C ARG A 101 -14.28 4.37 -9.62
N ARG A 102 -14.05 5.07 -8.51
CA ARG A 102 -12.80 5.84 -8.30
C ARG A 102 -11.59 4.94 -8.12
N MET A 103 -11.74 3.82 -7.40
CA MET A 103 -10.67 2.84 -7.19
C MET A 103 -10.24 2.20 -8.50
N GLN A 104 -11.20 1.79 -9.32
CA GLN A 104 -10.92 1.26 -10.65
C GLN A 104 -10.21 2.29 -11.53
N LYS A 105 -10.67 3.54 -11.54
CA LYS A 105 -10.03 4.61 -12.32
C LYS A 105 -8.60 4.88 -11.83
N LEU A 106 -8.39 4.86 -10.51
CA LEU A 106 -7.09 5.08 -9.89
C LEU A 106 -6.10 3.97 -10.26
N ILE A 107 -6.51 2.70 -10.16
CA ILE A 107 -5.70 1.54 -10.55
C ILE A 107 -5.38 1.58 -12.05
N GLY A 108 -6.37 1.86 -12.91
CA GLY A 108 -6.16 1.90 -14.36
C GLY A 108 -5.10 2.93 -14.78
N ILE A 109 -5.12 4.13 -14.19
CA ILE A 109 -4.11 5.17 -14.48
C ILE A 109 -2.75 4.82 -13.85
N SER A 110 -2.77 4.29 -12.62
CA SER A 110 -1.57 3.90 -11.87
C SER A 110 -0.74 2.83 -12.58
N ASP A 111 -1.39 1.95 -13.34
CA ASP A 111 -0.77 0.75 -13.92
C ASP A 111 -0.58 0.79 -15.44
N ASP A 112 -0.87 1.91 -16.11
CA ASP A 112 -0.88 2.03 -17.59
C ASP A 112 -1.80 1.06 -18.32
N VAL A 113 -2.71 0.39 -17.61
CA VAL A 113 -3.73 -0.40 -18.28
C VAL A 113 -4.86 0.55 -18.65
N ASP A 114 -4.70 1.23 -19.78
CA ASP A 114 -5.78 1.93 -20.49
C ASP A 114 -6.73 0.89 -21.10
N THR A 115 -7.24 -0.01 -20.26
CA THR A 115 -8.13 -1.14 -20.55
C THR A 115 -8.54 -1.62 -19.16
N PHE A 116 -9.76 -1.52 -18.68
CA PHE A 116 -10.86 -2.38 -19.08
C PHE A 116 -12.14 -1.74 -18.54
N HIS A 117 -13.12 -1.62 -19.42
CA HIS A 117 -14.51 -1.45 -19.06
C HIS A 117 -14.92 -2.55 -18.09
N VAL A 118 -14.97 -2.29 -16.78
CA VAL A 118 -15.81 -3.08 -15.86
C VAL A 118 -17.21 -2.52 -15.99
N LEU A 119 -17.83 -2.85 -17.12
CA LEU A 119 -19.23 -2.56 -17.42
C LEU A 119 -19.91 -3.87 -17.80
N GLU A 120 -19.67 -4.94 -17.05
CA GLU A 120 -20.39 -6.19 -17.26
C GLU A 120 -20.49 -7.07 -16.00
N PHE A 121 -20.93 -6.49 -14.88
CA PHE A 121 -21.47 -7.31 -13.77
C PHE A 121 -22.80 -6.79 -13.21
N VAL A 122 -23.45 -5.84 -13.90
CA VAL A 122 -24.78 -5.31 -13.50
C VAL A 122 -25.81 -5.38 -14.65
N LYS A 123 -25.51 -6.08 -15.75
CA LYS A 123 -26.53 -6.45 -16.74
C LYS A 123 -26.83 -7.94 -16.71
N GLY A 124 -27.26 -8.37 -15.52
CA GLY A 124 -27.85 -9.68 -15.26
C GLY A 124 -29.08 -9.53 -14.37
N ASN A 125 -29.98 -8.61 -14.74
CA ASN A 125 -31.35 -8.57 -14.23
C ASN A 125 -32.27 -8.62 -15.46
N LYS A 126 -32.72 -9.82 -15.83
CA LYS A 126 -34.13 -10.19 -16.02
C LYS A 126 -34.23 -11.67 -16.38
#